data_AF-A0A6J1ACX4-F1
#
_entry.id   AF-A0A6J1ACX4-F1
#
_cell.length_a   1.000
_cell.length_b   1.000
_cell.length_c   1.000
_cell.angle_alpha   90.00
_cell.angle_beta   90.00
_cell.angle_gamma   90.00
#
_symmetry.space_group_name_H-M   'P 1'
#
loop_
_entity.id
_entity.type
_entity.pdbx_description
1 polymer ?
#
loop_
_entity_poly.entity_id
_entity_poly.type
_entity_poly.pdbx_seq_one_letter_code
_entity_poly.pdbx_strand_id
1 'polypeptide(L)'
;MPRTYQSSSSDKAGTFFSATLVLWFVSILFEIVFNKRRELLYVVAGGCFYQIANWVIRVRVSRDPLFVNTSVSLLHSTITSTSVVFILVNQWLRTGFKRMFDHTQLVEGTWPWAYQALCFSCGYFAYDQWDMLHYHLYSGIIPAILMHHLILLICFTLALYRHVTINYLILTLICELHSIFLHVRKVRRMVGVRDAKSKVVKVEWVLNWIMFVLARIISHVLITVKLIKDASKFEKGVEWPLAMFGMVGMNLLNAFLGIDLFNAFKREKKPQQNNQKRRE
;
A
#
# COMPACT_ATOMS: atom_id res chain seq x y z
N MET A 1 26.57 -21.87 12.70
CA MET A 1 26.18 -21.99 11.28
C MET A 1 24.66 -22.00 11.15
N PRO A 2 24.03 -20.96 10.57
CA PRO A 2 22.67 -21.06 10.03
C PRO A 2 22.42 -20.31 8.69
N ARG A 3 23.46 -19.88 7.96
CA ARG A 3 23.32 -19.02 6.76
C ARG A 3 22.71 -19.71 5.52
N THR A 4 22.77 -21.03 5.42
CA THR A 4 22.38 -21.77 4.20
C THR A 4 20.86 -21.94 4.03
N TYR A 5 20.09 -22.06 5.12
CA TYR A 5 18.64 -22.30 5.03
C TYR A 5 17.82 -21.03 4.76
N GLN A 6 18.26 -19.88 5.28
CA GLN A 6 17.64 -18.58 4.97
C GLN A 6 17.84 -18.16 3.52
N SER A 7 18.99 -18.52 2.91
CA SER A 7 19.29 -18.24 1.51
C SER A 7 18.31 -18.93 0.55
N SER A 8 18.10 -20.25 0.69
CA SER A 8 17.30 -20.99 -0.29
C SER A 8 15.80 -20.70 -0.21
N SER A 9 15.30 -20.40 0.99
CA SER A 9 13.89 -20.06 1.21
C SER A 9 13.54 -18.65 0.69
N SER A 10 14.45 -17.68 0.86
CA SER A 10 14.31 -16.34 0.29
C SER A 10 14.31 -16.36 -1.25
N ASP A 11 15.07 -17.27 -1.85
CA ASP A 11 15.19 -17.44 -3.30
C ASP A 11 13.92 -18.04 -3.93
N LYS A 12 13.30 -19.02 -3.26
CA LYS A 12 12.00 -19.58 -3.67
C LYS A 12 10.87 -18.54 -3.61
N ALA A 13 10.82 -17.75 -2.55
CA ALA A 13 9.84 -16.67 -2.42
C ALA A 13 10.02 -15.66 -3.55
N GLY A 14 11.26 -15.19 -3.78
CA GLY A 14 11.57 -14.25 -4.86
C GLY A 14 11.13 -14.75 -6.24
N THR A 15 11.38 -16.04 -6.52
CA THR A 15 10.96 -16.68 -7.77
C THR A 15 9.44 -16.66 -7.95
N PHE A 16 8.69 -17.01 -6.90
CA PHE A 16 7.22 -17.01 -6.93
C PHE A 16 6.65 -15.60 -7.23
N PHE A 17 7.13 -14.58 -6.52
CA PHE A 17 6.66 -13.21 -6.74
C PHE A 17 7.10 -12.62 -8.08
N SER A 18 8.25 -13.02 -8.59
CA SER A 18 8.70 -12.64 -9.93
C SER A 18 7.81 -13.26 -11.00
N ALA A 19 7.51 -14.56 -10.88
CA ALA A 19 6.64 -15.27 -11.83
C ALA A 19 5.22 -14.68 -11.86
N THR A 20 4.64 -14.42 -10.69
CA THR A 20 3.30 -13.81 -10.61
C THR A 20 3.28 -12.38 -11.15
N LEU A 21 4.33 -11.59 -10.95
CA LEU A 21 4.46 -10.24 -11.52
C LEU A 21 4.56 -10.28 -13.06
N VAL A 22 5.33 -11.22 -13.61
CA VAL A 22 5.47 -11.40 -15.06
C VAL A 22 4.12 -11.80 -15.67
N LEU A 23 3.42 -12.77 -15.07
CA LEU A 23 2.09 -13.19 -15.53
C LEU A 23 1.10 -12.03 -15.48
N TRP A 24 1.12 -11.25 -14.40
CA TRP A 24 0.30 -10.05 -14.27
C TRP A 24 0.58 -9.03 -15.36
N PHE A 25 1.86 -8.75 -15.65
CA PHE A 25 2.26 -7.80 -16.67
C PHE A 25 1.84 -8.25 -18.08
N VAL A 26 2.02 -9.53 -18.39
CA VAL A 26 1.55 -10.13 -19.66
C VAL A 26 0.04 -9.99 -19.79
N SER A 27 -0.73 -10.22 -18.72
CA SER A 27 -2.19 -10.04 -18.73
C SER A 27 -2.58 -8.59 -19.03
N ILE A 28 -1.94 -7.60 -18.40
CA ILE A 28 -2.23 -6.18 -18.65
C ILE A 28 -1.90 -5.80 -20.10
N LEU A 29 -0.74 -6.23 -20.61
CA LEU A 29 -0.35 -5.98 -22.00
C LEU A 29 -1.32 -6.62 -22.98
N PHE A 30 -1.77 -7.85 -22.69
CA PHE A 30 -2.74 -8.54 -23.53
C PHE A 30 -4.04 -7.72 -23.66
N GLU A 31 -4.56 -7.22 -22.54
CA GLU A 31 -5.78 -6.40 -22.51
C GLU A 31 -5.62 -5.07 -23.27
N ILE A 32 -4.46 -4.43 -23.17
CA ILE A 32 -4.17 -3.18 -23.88
C ILE A 32 -4.06 -3.42 -25.39
N VAL A 33 -3.30 -4.44 -25.80
CA VAL A 33 -2.93 -4.67 -27.21
C VAL A 33 -4.06 -5.36 -27.98
N PHE A 34 -4.56 -6.48 -27.46
CA PHE A 34 -5.52 -7.33 -28.16
C PHE A 34 -6.97 -6.91 -27.90
N ASN A 35 -7.30 -6.58 -26.64
CA ASN A 35 -8.65 -6.13 -26.26
C ASN A 35 -8.84 -4.61 -26.39
N LYS A 36 -7.81 -3.87 -26.82
CA LYS A 36 -7.83 -2.42 -27.10
C LYS A 36 -8.25 -1.56 -25.90
N ARG A 37 -8.05 -2.04 -24.67
CA ARG A 37 -8.37 -1.33 -23.42
C ARG A 37 -7.35 -0.24 -23.10
N ARG A 38 -7.42 0.87 -23.84
CA ARG A 38 -6.48 2.00 -23.75
C ARG A 38 -6.49 2.70 -22.41
N GLU A 39 -7.59 2.64 -21.66
CA GLU A 39 -7.70 3.16 -20.30
C GLU A 39 -6.70 2.49 -19.33
N LEU A 40 -6.25 1.26 -19.60
CA LEU A 40 -5.22 0.61 -18.80
C LEU A 40 -3.81 1.21 -19.01
N LEU A 41 -3.61 2.09 -20.00
CA LEU A 41 -2.35 2.81 -20.18
C LEU A 41 -1.98 3.66 -18.96
N TYR A 42 -2.96 4.07 -18.13
CA TYR A 42 -2.68 4.75 -16.86
C TYR A 42 -1.89 3.85 -15.87
N VAL A 43 -2.02 2.53 -15.96
CA VAL A 43 -1.21 1.57 -15.17
C VAL A 43 0.25 1.64 -15.61
N VAL A 44 0.49 1.61 -16.93
CA VAL A 44 1.84 1.72 -17.51
C VAL A 44 2.45 3.08 -17.16
N ALA A 45 1.67 4.16 -17.30
CA ALA A 45 2.11 5.50 -16.94
C ALA A 45 2.51 5.61 -15.46
N GLY A 46 1.74 4.98 -14.55
CA GLY A 46 2.10 4.88 -13.13
C GLY A 46 3.44 4.18 -12.92
N GLY A 47 3.62 2.98 -13.49
CA GLY A 47 4.87 2.23 -13.39
C GLY A 47 6.07 3.03 -13.92
N CYS A 48 5.95 3.64 -15.10
CA CYS A 48 7.00 4.48 -15.68
C CYS A 48 7.33 5.70 -14.82
N PHE A 49 6.31 6.39 -14.28
CA PHE A 49 6.51 7.55 -13.41
C PHE A 49 7.35 7.21 -12.18
N TYR A 50 7.02 6.12 -11.47
CA TYR A 50 7.76 5.73 -10.27
C TYR A 50 9.14 5.14 -10.59
N GLN A 51 9.31 4.48 -11.74
CA GLN A 51 10.63 4.06 -12.23
C GLN A 51 11.54 5.27 -12.52
N ILE A 52 11.00 6.33 -13.13
CA ILE A 52 11.73 7.58 -13.35
C ILE A 52 12.06 8.24 -12.00
N ALA A 53 11.10 8.27 -11.06
CA ALA A 53 11.34 8.81 -9.72
C ALA A 53 12.46 8.05 -8.98
N ASN A 54 12.50 6.71 -9.06
CA ASN A 54 13.60 5.89 -8.54
C ASN A 54 14.92 6.32 -9.13
N TRP A 55 15.01 6.41 -10.46
CA TRP A 55 16.22 6.81 -11.15
C TRP A 55 16.70 8.20 -10.71
N VAL A 56 15.80 9.18 -10.63
CA VAL A 56 16.12 10.54 -10.16
C VAL A 56 16.64 10.51 -8.73
N ILE A 57 15.96 9.85 -7.80
CA ILE A 57 16.38 9.77 -6.39
C ILE A 57 17.73 9.05 -6.26
N ARG A 58 17.92 7.98 -7.04
CA ARG A 58 19.15 7.18 -7.04
C ARG A 58 20.37 7.97 -7.51
N VAL A 59 20.18 8.81 -8.51
CA VAL A 59 21.25 9.65 -9.08
C VAL A 59 21.49 10.89 -8.23
N ARG A 60 20.44 11.51 -7.68
CA ARG A 60 20.52 12.84 -7.05
C ARG A 60 20.64 12.82 -5.52
N VAL A 61 20.16 11.78 -4.85
CA VAL A 61 19.99 11.78 -3.39
C VAL A 61 20.78 10.65 -2.72
N SER A 62 20.56 9.40 -3.09
CA SER A 62 21.23 8.26 -2.45
C SER A 62 21.24 7.03 -3.36
N ARG A 63 22.33 6.28 -3.34
CA ARG A 63 22.43 4.98 -4.05
C ARG A 63 21.94 3.79 -3.22
N ASP A 64 21.66 3.99 -1.92
CA ASP A 64 21.17 2.93 -1.04
C ASP A 64 19.79 2.44 -1.52
N PRO A 65 19.63 1.18 -1.94
CA PRO A 65 18.37 0.69 -2.51
C PRO A 65 17.19 0.84 -1.54
N LEU A 66 17.41 0.59 -0.25
CA LEU A 66 16.35 0.68 0.76
C LEU A 66 15.87 2.13 0.96
N PHE A 67 16.80 3.09 0.95
CA PHE A 67 16.48 4.51 0.98
C PHE A 67 15.71 4.96 -0.26
N VAL A 68 16.18 4.56 -1.46
CA VAL A 68 15.52 4.91 -2.73
C VAL A 68 14.10 4.37 -2.74
N ASN A 69 13.94 3.08 -2.47
CA ASN A 69 12.64 2.40 -2.38
C ASN A 69 11.70 3.14 -1.42
N THR A 70 12.15 3.38 -0.19
CA THR A 70 11.34 4.07 0.83
C THR A 70 10.95 5.48 0.41
N SER A 71 11.83 6.20 -0.30
CA SER A 71 11.56 7.55 -0.79
C SER A 71 10.52 7.55 -1.93
N VAL A 72 10.59 6.55 -2.82
CA VAL A 72 9.58 6.37 -3.88
C VAL A 72 8.24 5.95 -3.28
N SER A 73 8.22 5.09 -2.25
CA SER A 73 7.00 4.75 -1.51
C SER A 73 6.40 5.96 -0.77
N LEU A 74 7.24 6.87 -0.24
CA LEU A 74 6.78 8.12 0.34
C LEU A 74 6.10 9.01 -0.72
N LEU A 75 6.70 9.12 -1.90
CA LEU A 75 6.11 9.85 -3.03
C LEU A 75 4.76 9.24 -3.42
N HIS A 76 4.68 7.92 -3.52
CA HIS A 76 3.44 7.21 -3.81
C HIS A 76 2.34 7.48 -2.78
N SER A 77 2.63 7.22 -1.51
CA SER A 77 1.65 7.43 -0.43
C SER A 77 1.17 8.88 -0.37
N THR A 78 2.02 9.85 -0.69
CA THR A 78 1.65 11.28 -0.79
C THR A 78 0.71 11.56 -1.97
N ILE A 79 1.05 11.07 -3.17
CA ILE A 79 0.23 11.27 -4.39
C ILE A 79 -1.12 10.56 -4.25
N THR A 80 -1.11 9.30 -3.82
CA THR A 80 -2.32 8.49 -3.64
C THR A 80 -3.22 9.08 -2.57
N SER A 81 -2.68 9.48 -1.41
CA SER A 81 -3.46 10.12 -0.35
C SER A 81 -4.12 11.41 -0.81
N THR A 82 -3.37 12.25 -1.53
CA THR A 82 -3.91 13.50 -2.10
C THR A 82 -5.04 13.21 -3.08
N SER A 83 -4.86 12.22 -3.94
CA SER A 83 -5.88 11.79 -4.91
C SER A 83 -7.13 11.26 -4.22
N VAL A 84 -6.98 10.40 -3.21
CA VAL A 84 -8.09 9.84 -2.42
C VAL A 84 -8.87 10.96 -1.72
N VAL A 85 -8.19 11.87 -1.02
CA VAL A 85 -8.84 13.00 -0.36
C VAL A 85 -9.59 13.86 -1.37
N PHE A 86 -8.98 14.17 -2.51
CA PHE A 86 -9.63 14.92 -3.58
C PHE A 86 -10.89 14.22 -4.11
N ILE A 87 -10.82 12.93 -4.40
CA ILE A 87 -11.95 12.13 -4.88
C ILE A 87 -13.10 12.14 -3.85
N LEU A 88 -12.78 11.90 -2.58
CA LEU A 88 -13.77 11.85 -1.50
C LEU A 88 -14.43 13.21 -1.27
N VAL A 89 -13.66 14.29 -1.25
CA VAL A 89 -14.20 15.65 -1.09
C VAL A 89 -15.06 16.02 -2.29
N ASN A 90 -14.59 15.80 -3.52
CA ASN A 90 -15.37 16.08 -4.72
C ASN A 90 -16.67 15.27 -4.77
N GLN A 91 -16.63 13.99 -4.40
CA GLN A 91 -17.82 13.16 -4.37
C GLN A 91 -18.79 13.57 -3.26
N TRP A 92 -18.28 13.89 -2.06
CA TRP A 92 -19.11 14.42 -0.97
C TRP A 92 -19.83 15.70 -1.41
N LEU A 93 -19.12 16.65 -2.04
CA LEU A 93 -19.72 17.90 -2.53
C LEU A 93 -20.79 17.68 -3.60
N ARG A 94 -20.67 16.62 -4.42
CA ARG A 94 -21.62 16.32 -5.51
C ARG A 94 -22.87 15.58 -5.05
N THR A 95 -22.72 14.53 -4.23
CA THR A 95 -23.84 13.62 -3.89
C THR A 95 -24.30 13.72 -2.44
N GLY A 96 -23.54 14.43 -1.59
CA GLY A 96 -23.73 14.42 -0.14
C GLY A 96 -23.14 13.17 0.52
N PHE A 97 -22.84 13.27 1.81
CA PHE A 97 -22.11 12.25 2.57
C PHE A 97 -22.84 10.90 2.62
N LYS A 98 -24.16 10.89 2.86
CA LYS A 98 -24.93 9.65 2.99
C LYS A 98 -24.99 8.86 1.69
N ARG A 99 -25.33 9.52 0.58
CA ARG A 99 -25.52 8.86 -0.73
C ARG A 99 -24.21 8.39 -1.35
N MET A 100 -23.09 9.00 -0.98
CA MET A 100 -21.76 8.58 -1.44
C MET A 100 -21.48 7.11 -1.13
N PHE A 101 -22.00 6.58 0.00
CA PHE A 101 -21.75 5.20 0.43
C PHE A 101 -22.88 4.22 0.07
N ASP A 102 -23.78 4.59 -0.83
CA ASP A 102 -24.82 3.69 -1.32
C ASP A 102 -24.19 2.52 -2.10
N HIS A 103 -24.85 1.35 -2.07
CA HIS A 103 -24.31 0.11 -2.66
C HIS A 103 -23.97 0.28 -4.15
N THR A 104 -24.93 0.81 -4.92
CA THR A 104 -24.77 1.04 -6.36
C THR A 104 -23.63 2.02 -6.65
N GLN A 105 -23.45 3.04 -5.81
CA GLN A 105 -22.31 3.96 -5.93
C GLN A 105 -20.97 3.27 -5.65
N LEU A 106 -20.90 2.36 -4.68
CA LEU A 106 -19.64 1.71 -4.30
C LEU A 106 -19.25 0.51 -5.16
N VAL A 107 -20.22 -0.24 -5.68
CA VAL A 107 -20.02 -1.48 -6.45
C VAL A 107 -20.03 -1.22 -7.94
N GLU A 108 -21.09 -0.61 -8.46
CA GLU A 108 -21.30 -0.42 -9.90
C GLU A 108 -20.75 0.93 -10.39
N GLY A 109 -20.78 1.93 -9.51
CA GLY A 109 -20.32 3.28 -9.81
C GLY A 109 -18.80 3.39 -9.84
N THR A 110 -18.33 4.41 -10.56
CA THR A 110 -16.94 4.87 -10.51
C THR A 110 -16.94 6.37 -10.25
N TRP A 111 -16.39 6.79 -9.11
CA TRP A 111 -16.30 8.21 -8.80
C TRP A 111 -15.34 8.90 -9.78
N PRO A 112 -15.55 10.20 -10.08
CA PRO A 112 -14.63 10.94 -10.93
C PRO A 112 -13.18 10.80 -10.44
N TRP A 113 -12.27 10.45 -11.34
CA TRP A 113 -10.83 10.22 -11.09
C TRP A 113 -10.48 8.93 -10.33
N ALA A 114 -11.45 8.16 -9.83
CA ALA A 114 -11.20 6.92 -9.10
C ALA A 114 -10.51 5.86 -9.96
N TYR A 115 -10.96 5.67 -11.21
CA TYR A 115 -10.35 4.71 -12.12
C TYR A 115 -8.88 5.03 -12.38
N GLN A 116 -8.57 6.28 -12.74
CA GLN A 116 -7.21 6.72 -13.04
C GLN A 116 -6.30 6.64 -11.82
N ALA A 117 -6.80 7.06 -10.63
CA ALA A 117 -6.05 6.95 -9.39
C ALA A 117 -5.73 5.49 -9.05
N LEU A 118 -6.70 4.58 -9.24
CA LEU A 118 -6.52 3.15 -9.02
C LEU A 118 -5.54 2.54 -10.02
N CYS A 119 -5.62 2.89 -11.31
CA CYS A 119 -4.65 2.46 -12.32
C CYS A 119 -3.23 2.93 -11.99
N PHE A 120 -3.07 4.21 -11.69
CA PHE A 120 -1.77 4.80 -11.37
C PHE A 120 -1.14 4.16 -10.13
N SER A 121 -1.98 3.88 -9.12
CA SER A 121 -1.59 3.15 -7.92
C SER A 121 -1.25 1.67 -8.20
N CYS A 122 -2.00 1.00 -9.07
CA CYS A 122 -1.70 -0.36 -9.52
C CYS A 122 -0.32 -0.44 -10.21
N GLY A 123 -0.01 0.54 -11.06
CA GLY A 123 1.31 0.68 -11.70
C GLY A 123 2.45 0.84 -10.70
N TYR A 124 2.23 1.61 -9.63
CA TYR A 124 3.19 1.72 -8.52
C TYR A 124 3.43 0.37 -7.85
N PHE A 125 2.37 -0.36 -7.45
CA PHE A 125 2.55 -1.61 -6.71
C PHE A 125 3.33 -2.65 -7.50
N ALA A 126 3.14 -2.69 -8.82
CA ALA A 126 3.90 -3.54 -9.73
C ALA A 126 5.38 -3.12 -9.82
N TYR A 127 5.64 -1.83 -10.01
CA TYR A 127 7.00 -1.29 -10.01
C TYR A 127 7.72 -1.53 -8.68
N ASP A 128 7.04 -1.31 -7.54
CA ASP A 128 7.65 -1.42 -6.22
C ASP A 128 7.91 -2.88 -5.85
N GLN A 129 7.03 -3.80 -6.28
CA GLN A 129 7.30 -5.24 -6.19
C GLN A 129 8.54 -5.62 -7.01
N TRP A 130 8.67 -5.11 -8.24
CA TRP A 130 9.87 -5.32 -9.05
C TRP A 130 11.14 -4.78 -8.37
N ASP A 131 11.11 -3.55 -7.86
CA ASP A 131 12.26 -2.91 -7.19
C ASP A 131 12.67 -3.70 -5.93
N MET A 132 11.70 -4.15 -5.13
CA MET A 132 11.96 -5.00 -3.97
C MET A 132 12.56 -6.36 -4.34
N LEU A 133 12.11 -6.97 -5.44
CA LEU A 133 12.65 -8.24 -5.92
C LEU A 133 14.08 -8.08 -6.45
N HIS A 134 14.29 -7.05 -7.26
CA HIS A 134 15.59 -6.76 -7.88
C HIS A 134 16.69 -6.45 -6.85
N TYR A 135 16.34 -5.71 -5.79
CA TYR A 135 17.28 -5.34 -4.72
C TYR A 135 17.16 -6.20 -3.45
N HIS A 136 16.41 -7.30 -3.50
CA HIS A 136 16.17 -8.21 -2.36
C HIS A 136 15.75 -7.49 -1.05
N LEU A 137 14.83 -6.53 -1.16
CA LEU A 137 14.34 -5.70 -0.03
C LEU A 137 13.24 -6.39 0.79
N TYR A 138 13.24 -7.72 0.84
CA TYR A 138 12.25 -8.54 1.50
C TYR A 138 12.92 -9.60 2.38
N SER A 139 12.18 -10.15 3.34
CA SER A 139 12.71 -11.18 4.25
C SER A 139 11.65 -12.17 4.68
N GLY A 140 12.05 -13.42 4.85
CA GLY A 140 11.19 -14.51 5.29
C GLY A 140 10.61 -15.35 4.15
N ILE A 141 9.97 -16.45 4.51
CA ILE A 141 9.37 -17.40 3.56
C ILE A 141 8.11 -16.80 2.91
N ILE A 142 7.34 -16.05 3.71
CA ILE A 142 6.14 -15.32 3.27
C ILE A 142 6.37 -13.86 3.62
N PRO A 143 7.07 -13.08 2.78
CA PRO A 143 7.32 -11.68 3.03
C PRO A 143 6.00 -10.90 3.02
N ALA A 144 5.60 -10.38 4.18
CA ALA A 144 4.33 -9.66 4.35
C ALA A 144 4.17 -8.50 3.37
N ILE A 145 5.27 -7.80 3.06
CA ILE A 145 5.26 -6.70 2.09
C ILE A 145 5.02 -7.17 0.65
N LEU A 146 5.59 -8.29 0.21
CA LEU A 146 5.32 -8.82 -1.12
C LEU A 146 3.91 -9.42 -1.21
N MET A 147 3.43 -10.07 -0.15
CA MET A 147 2.04 -10.55 -0.07
C MET A 147 1.03 -9.40 -0.15
N HIS A 148 1.32 -8.27 0.51
CA HIS A 148 0.51 -7.06 0.41
C HIS A 148 0.38 -6.59 -1.04
N HIS A 149 1.49 -6.53 -1.79
CA HIS A 149 1.50 -6.12 -3.19
C HIS A 149 0.74 -7.11 -4.07
N LEU A 150 0.92 -8.41 -3.85
CA LEU A 150 0.20 -9.45 -4.60
C LEU A 150 -1.32 -9.34 -4.41
N ILE A 151 -1.80 -9.18 -3.18
CA ILE A 151 -3.23 -9.03 -2.88
C ILE A 151 -3.77 -7.77 -3.58
N LEU A 152 -3.06 -6.65 -3.48
CA LEU A 152 -3.47 -5.40 -4.12
C LEU A 152 -3.50 -5.51 -5.65
N LEU A 153 -2.47 -6.10 -6.26
CA LEU A 153 -2.41 -6.30 -7.71
C LEU A 153 -3.58 -7.16 -8.19
N ILE A 154 -3.91 -8.25 -7.50
CA ILE A 154 -5.06 -9.11 -7.85
C ILE A 154 -6.37 -8.33 -7.73
N CYS A 155 -6.62 -7.70 -6.57
CA CYS A 155 -7.87 -7.00 -6.31
C CYS A 155 -8.07 -5.80 -7.25
N PHE A 156 -7.02 -4.99 -7.45
CA PHE A 156 -7.08 -3.80 -8.30
C PHE A 156 -7.30 -4.20 -9.76
N THR A 157 -6.57 -5.21 -10.24
CA THR A 157 -6.69 -5.63 -11.64
C THR A 157 -8.06 -6.21 -11.94
N LEU A 158 -8.63 -7.03 -11.04
CA LEU A 158 -9.98 -7.52 -11.27
C LEU A 158 -10.99 -6.37 -11.31
N ALA A 159 -10.91 -5.43 -10.37
CA ALA A 159 -11.80 -4.27 -10.35
C ALA A 159 -11.67 -3.40 -11.61
N LEU A 160 -10.44 -3.20 -12.10
CA LEU A 160 -10.17 -2.47 -13.35
C LEU A 160 -10.69 -3.23 -14.57
N TYR A 161 -10.58 -4.56 -14.59
CA TYR A 161 -11.00 -5.39 -15.72
C TYR A 161 -12.53 -5.51 -15.81
N ARG A 162 -13.20 -5.54 -14.66
CA ARG A 162 -14.66 -5.68 -14.57
C ARG A 162 -15.40 -4.35 -14.44
N HIS A 163 -14.70 -3.26 -14.14
CA HIS A 163 -15.30 -1.97 -13.77
C HIS A 163 -16.25 -2.06 -12.56
N VAL A 164 -15.91 -2.91 -11.58
CA VAL A 164 -16.71 -3.11 -10.35
C VAL A 164 -15.84 -2.89 -9.13
N THR A 165 -16.43 -2.35 -8.05
CA THR A 165 -15.82 -2.17 -6.71
C THR A 165 -14.63 -1.20 -6.66
N ILE A 166 -14.40 -0.43 -7.72
CA ILE A 166 -13.33 0.57 -7.79
C ILE A 166 -13.40 1.55 -6.62
N ASN A 167 -14.61 2.03 -6.28
CA ASN A 167 -14.80 2.98 -5.20
C ASN A 167 -14.51 2.36 -3.82
N TYR A 168 -14.81 1.07 -3.62
CA TYR A 168 -14.35 0.36 -2.41
C TYR A 168 -12.82 0.33 -2.32
N LEU A 169 -12.13 0.09 -3.42
CA LEU A 169 -10.66 0.09 -3.43
C LEU A 169 -10.08 1.48 -3.16
N ILE A 170 -10.69 2.55 -3.69
CA ILE A 170 -10.34 3.93 -3.32
C ILE A 170 -10.51 4.16 -1.81
N LEU A 171 -11.59 3.66 -1.20
CA LEU A 171 -11.78 3.75 0.25
C LEU A 171 -10.70 2.97 1.01
N THR A 172 -10.27 1.80 0.53
CA THR A 172 -9.17 1.07 1.18
C THR A 172 -7.83 1.80 1.08
N LEU A 173 -7.61 2.59 0.02
CA LEU A 173 -6.41 3.43 -0.14
C LEU A 173 -6.34 4.60 0.85
N ILE A 174 -7.37 4.84 1.68
CA ILE A 174 -7.25 5.75 2.84
C ILE A 174 -6.07 5.31 3.74
N CYS A 175 -5.74 4.01 3.78
CA CYS A 175 -4.59 3.51 4.53
C CYS A 175 -3.24 4.13 4.14
N GLU A 176 -3.12 4.70 2.93
CA GLU A 176 -1.94 5.40 2.46
C GLU A 176 -1.67 6.70 3.21
N LEU A 177 -2.69 7.31 3.83
CA LEU A 177 -2.48 8.48 4.68
C LEU A 177 -1.60 8.14 5.88
N HIS A 178 -1.72 6.93 6.43
CA HIS A 178 -0.81 6.44 7.46
C HIS A 178 0.57 6.08 6.90
N SER A 179 0.63 5.54 5.68
CA SER A 179 1.89 5.18 5.01
C SER A 179 2.84 6.38 4.89
N ILE A 180 2.33 7.60 4.69
CA ILE A 180 3.15 8.83 4.69
C ILE A 180 3.97 8.94 5.98
N PHE A 181 3.33 8.82 7.14
CA PHE A 181 4.00 8.94 8.44
C PHE A 181 4.99 7.79 8.68
N LEU A 182 4.66 6.58 8.24
CA LEU A 182 5.58 5.44 8.29
C LEU A 182 6.84 5.68 7.46
N HIS A 183 6.69 6.14 6.22
CA HIS A 183 7.81 6.36 5.31
C HIS A 183 8.64 7.58 5.72
N VAL A 184 8.02 8.69 6.15
CA VAL A 184 8.73 9.84 6.74
C VAL A 184 9.59 9.40 7.92
N ARG A 185 9.01 8.63 8.84
CA ARG A 185 9.76 8.08 9.99
C ARG A 185 10.92 7.20 9.53
N LYS A 186 10.69 6.32 8.55
CA LYS A 186 11.70 5.39 8.03
C LYS A 186 12.86 6.15 7.37
N VAL A 187 12.58 7.13 6.50
CA VAL A 187 13.58 8.01 5.88
C VAL A 187 14.36 8.79 6.94
N ARG A 188 13.68 9.43 7.89
CA ARG A 188 14.32 10.17 9.00
C ARG A 188 15.33 9.31 9.76
N ARG A 189 14.98 8.05 10.03
CA ARG A 189 15.86 7.11 10.74
C ARG A 189 17.05 6.64 9.91
N MET A 190 16.93 6.61 8.59
CA MET A 190 18.02 6.29 7.65
C MET A 190 19.05 7.42 7.59
N VAL A 191 18.61 8.68 7.63
CA VAL A 191 19.50 9.86 7.65
C VAL A 191 20.11 10.16 9.04
N GLY A 192 20.03 9.20 9.98
CA GLY A 192 20.69 9.29 11.29
C GLY A 192 19.96 10.13 12.34
N VAL A 193 18.84 10.78 12.01
CA VAL A 193 18.06 11.58 12.97
C VAL A 193 17.26 10.65 13.86
N ARG A 194 17.77 10.33 15.06
CA ARG A 194 17.19 9.34 15.99
C ARG A 194 16.92 9.87 17.40
N ASP A 195 17.03 11.17 17.62
CA ASP A 195 16.89 11.73 18.97
C ASP A 195 15.46 11.61 19.50
N ALA A 196 15.23 10.62 20.36
CA ALA A 196 13.96 10.35 21.01
C ALA A 196 13.51 11.49 21.96
N LYS A 197 14.42 12.40 22.36
CA LYS A 197 14.08 13.57 23.16
C LYS A 197 13.52 14.71 22.32
N SER A 198 13.76 14.70 21.01
CA SER A 198 13.26 15.74 20.10
C SER A 198 11.73 15.78 20.11
N LYS A 199 11.17 16.98 20.21
CA LYS A 199 9.72 17.23 20.08
C LYS A 199 9.18 16.66 18.76
N VAL A 200 10.00 16.70 17.70
CA VAL A 200 9.66 16.18 16.36
C VAL A 200 9.35 14.68 16.41
N VAL A 201 10.17 13.89 17.12
CA VAL A 201 9.97 12.42 17.20
C VAL A 201 8.71 12.09 18.01
N LYS A 202 8.40 12.86 19.05
CA LYS A 202 7.17 12.67 19.83
C LYS A 202 5.92 12.99 19.00
N VAL A 203 5.92 14.13 18.30
CA VAL A 203 4.81 14.52 17.42
C VAL A 203 4.64 13.50 16.31
N GLU A 204 5.72 13.06 15.68
CA GLU A 204 5.69 12.01 14.66
C GLU A 204 5.03 10.73 15.19
N TRP A 205 5.42 10.25 16.37
CA TRP A 205 4.80 9.05 16.96
C TRP A 205 3.30 9.23 17.26
N VAL A 206 2.90 10.39 17.77
CA VAL A 206 1.49 10.70 18.04
C VAL A 206 0.69 10.69 16.74
N LEU A 207 1.17 11.38 15.70
CA LEU A 207 0.52 11.42 14.39
C LEU A 207 0.46 10.02 13.77
N ASN A 208 1.54 9.25 13.85
CA ASN A 208 1.61 7.90 13.33
C ASN A 208 0.56 6.98 13.99
N TRP A 209 0.41 7.03 15.31
CA TRP A 209 -0.61 6.26 16.02
C TRP A 209 -2.04 6.70 15.71
N ILE A 210 -2.30 8.01 15.70
CA ILE A 210 -3.62 8.55 15.34
C ILE A 210 -4.00 8.09 13.94
N MET A 211 -3.09 8.24 12.98
CA MET A 211 -3.34 7.87 11.59
C MET A 211 -3.45 6.37 11.39
N PHE A 212 -2.70 5.55 12.15
CA PHE A 212 -2.88 4.09 12.14
C PHE A 212 -4.31 3.72 12.53
N VAL A 213 -4.80 4.27 13.64
CA VAL A 213 -6.15 3.97 14.14
C VAL A 213 -7.22 4.46 13.17
N LEU A 214 -7.13 5.72 12.72
CA LEU A 214 -8.14 6.30 11.82
C LEU A 214 -8.13 5.63 10.44
N ALA A 215 -6.97 5.62 9.77
CA ALA A 215 -6.87 5.27 8.36
C ALA A 215 -6.81 3.77 8.08
N ARG A 216 -6.34 2.96 9.06
CA ARG A 216 -6.21 1.51 8.89
C ARG A 216 -7.22 0.72 9.69
N ILE A 217 -7.45 1.06 10.96
CA ILE A 217 -8.37 0.29 11.80
C ILE A 217 -9.82 0.69 11.53
N ILE A 218 -10.18 1.94 11.80
CA ILE A 218 -11.57 2.42 11.70
C ILE A 218 -12.06 2.32 10.26
N SER A 219 -11.33 2.88 9.29
CA SER A 219 -11.73 2.83 7.88
C SER A 219 -11.92 1.40 7.36
N HIS A 220 -10.99 0.48 7.63
CA HIS A 220 -11.14 -0.90 7.14
C HIS A 220 -12.26 -1.65 7.84
N VAL A 221 -12.48 -1.44 9.15
CA VAL A 221 -13.63 -2.02 9.85
C VAL A 221 -14.93 -1.53 9.24
N LEU A 222 -15.07 -0.23 8.97
CA LEU A 222 -16.25 0.34 8.33
C LEU A 222 -16.50 -0.25 6.94
N ILE A 223 -15.44 -0.38 6.12
CA ILE A 223 -15.53 -1.01 4.79
C ILE A 223 -15.95 -2.48 4.91
N THR A 224 -15.36 -3.22 5.83
CA THR A 224 -15.68 -4.65 6.06
C THR A 224 -17.13 -4.82 6.49
N VAL A 225 -17.59 -4.03 7.47
CA VAL A 225 -18.98 -4.03 7.91
C VAL A 225 -19.92 -3.68 6.77
N LYS A 226 -19.56 -2.73 5.91
CA LYS A 226 -20.37 -2.35 4.75
C LYS A 226 -20.48 -3.50 3.73
N LEU A 227 -19.37 -4.17 3.41
CA LEU A 227 -19.35 -5.33 2.50
C LEU A 227 -20.20 -6.49 3.04
N ILE A 228 -20.17 -6.72 4.35
CA ILE A 228 -21.01 -7.75 4.99
C ILE A 228 -22.50 -7.37 4.93
N LYS A 229 -22.84 -6.12 5.25
CA LYS A 229 -24.23 -5.63 5.21
C LYS A 229 -24.81 -5.65 3.80
N ASP A 230 -23.98 -5.39 2.80
CA ASP A 230 -24.38 -5.38 1.40
C ASP A 230 -24.24 -6.75 0.73
N ALA A 231 -23.84 -7.82 1.43
CA ALA A 231 -23.53 -9.11 0.84
C ALA A 231 -24.68 -9.66 -0.04
N SER A 232 -25.94 -9.46 0.38
CA SER A 232 -27.12 -9.90 -0.38
C SER A 232 -27.41 -9.08 -1.64
N LYS A 233 -26.78 -7.91 -1.79
CA LYS A 233 -26.95 -7.01 -2.95
C LYS A 233 -25.92 -7.25 -4.04
N PHE A 234 -24.83 -7.94 -3.73
CA PHE A 234 -23.90 -8.38 -4.75
C PHE A 234 -24.58 -9.44 -5.63
N GLU A 235 -24.35 -9.35 -6.94
CA GLU A 235 -24.74 -10.42 -7.86
C GLU A 235 -24.04 -11.74 -7.46
N LYS A 236 -24.58 -12.87 -7.92
CA LYS A 236 -24.04 -14.23 -7.65
C LYS A 236 -22.73 -14.50 -8.41
N GLY A 237 -21.76 -13.61 -8.28
CA GLY A 237 -20.46 -13.65 -8.93
C GLY A 237 -19.29 -13.75 -7.94
N VAL A 238 -18.09 -13.48 -8.45
CA VAL A 238 -16.83 -13.60 -7.70
C VAL A 238 -16.43 -12.29 -6.98
N GLU A 239 -17.18 -11.21 -7.22
CA GLU A 239 -16.91 -9.86 -6.73
C GLU A 239 -16.90 -9.81 -5.20
N TRP A 240 -17.98 -10.31 -4.56
CA TRP A 240 -18.08 -10.29 -3.10
C TRP A 240 -17.06 -11.21 -2.42
N PRO A 241 -16.91 -12.49 -2.82
CA PRO A 241 -15.88 -13.35 -2.23
C PRO A 241 -14.48 -12.76 -2.35
N LEU A 242 -14.14 -12.16 -3.50
CA LEU A 242 -12.82 -11.56 -3.68
C LEU A 242 -12.65 -10.28 -2.84
N ALA A 243 -13.66 -9.41 -2.79
CA ALA A 243 -13.61 -8.20 -1.96
C ALA A 243 -13.43 -8.57 -0.48
N MET A 244 -14.14 -9.59 0.01
CA MET A 244 -13.98 -10.11 1.37
C MET A 244 -12.59 -10.72 1.60
N PHE A 245 -12.09 -11.52 0.66
CA PHE A 245 -10.74 -12.07 0.73
C PHE A 245 -9.68 -10.97 0.82
N GLY A 246 -9.78 -9.94 -0.03
CA GLY A 246 -8.91 -8.78 0.00
C GLY A 246 -8.95 -8.06 1.35
N MET A 247 -10.15 -7.80 1.89
CA MET A 247 -10.30 -7.17 3.20
C MET A 247 -9.73 -8.00 4.35
N VAL A 248 -9.96 -9.31 4.37
CA VAL A 248 -9.38 -10.21 5.37
C VAL A 248 -7.85 -10.18 5.30
N GLY A 249 -7.28 -10.36 4.11
CA GLY A 249 -5.83 -10.31 3.90
C GLY A 249 -5.22 -8.98 4.34
N MET A 250 -5.82 -7.86 3.93
CA MET A 250 -5.37 -6.52 4.30
C MET A 250 -5.49 -6.24 5.81
N ASN A 251 -6.53 -6.72 6.47
CA ASN A 251 -6.70 -6.55 7.91
C ASN A 251 -5.67 -7.39 8.70
N LEU A 252 -5.35 -8.60 8.25
CA LEU A 252 -4.27 -9.41 8.83
C LEU A 252 -2.90 -8.72 8.69
N LEU A 253 -2.60 -8.17 7.51
CA LEU A 253 -1.38 -7.42 7.28
C LEU A 253 -1.31 -6.14 8.12
N ASN A 254 -2.42 -5.43 8.29
CA ASN A 254 -2.52 -4.28 9.20
C ASN A 254 -2.27 -4.67 10.66
N ALA A 255 -2.71 -5.84 11.09
CA ALA A 255 -2.43 -6.34 12.45
C ALA A 255 -0.93 -6.60 12.65
N PHE A 256 -0.26 -7.25 11.70
CA PHE A 256 1.19 -7.45 11.75
C PHE A 256 1.96 -6.12 11.76
N LEU A 257 1.56 -5.17 10.92
CA LEU A 257 2.13 -3.82 10.90
C LEU A 257 1.94 -3.11 12.25
N GLY A 258 0.78 -3.26 12.89
CA GLY A 258 0.50 -2.70 14.21
C GLY A 258 1.41 -3.28 15.30
N ILE A 259 1.67 -4.60 15.26
CA ILE A 259 2.61 -5.27 16.17
C ILE A 259 4.03 -4.72 15.95
N ASP A 260 4.47 -4.59 14.70
CA ASP A 260 5.78 -4.04 14.36
C ASP A 260 5.92 -2.58 14.81
N LEU A 261 4.87 -1.78 14.63
CA LEU A 261 4.82 -0.39 15.06
C LEU A 261 4.94 -0.27 16.58
N PHE A 262 4.19 -1.09 17.32
CA PHE A 262 4.25 -1.15 18.78
C PHE A 262 5.64 -1.58 19.28
N ASN A 263 6.21 -2.61 18.67
CA ASN A 263 7.55 -3.08 18.98
C ASN A 263 8.60 -1.99 18.71
N ALA A 264 8.46 -1.25 17.61
CA ALA A 264 9.36 -0.16 17.28
C ALA A 264 9.23 1.02 18.25
N PHE A 265 8.01 1.37 18.68
CA PHE A 265 7.77 2.38 19.72
C PHE A 265 8.44 2.00 21.03
N LYS A 266 8.27 0.74 21.48
CA LYS A 266 8.90 0.22 22.71
C LYS A 266 10.43 0.29 22.63
N ARG A 267 11.00 -0.05 21.47
CA ARG A 267 12.46 0.01 21.22
C ARG A 267 13.01 1.43 21.25
N GLU A 268 12.26 2.43 20.80
CA GLU A 268 12.67 3.84 20.83
C GLU A 268 12.47 4.52 22.20
N LYS A 269 11.60 3.96 23.05
CA LYS A 269 11.45 4.38 24.45
C LYS A 269 12.55 3.78 25.36
N LYS A 270 12.98 2.54 25.11
CA LYS A 270 14.02 1.83 25.88
C LYS A 270 15.50 2.32 25.77
N PRO A 271 15.96 3.14 24.81
CA PRO A 271 17.35 3.63 24.79
C PRO A 271 17.68 4.49 26.01
N GLN A 272 16.67 4.97 26.73
CA GLN A 272 16.81 5.72 27.98
C GLN A 272 17.41 4.90 29.14
N GLN A 273 17.24 3.57 29.18
CA GLN A 273 17.70 2.78 30.34
C GLN A 273 19.19 2.37 30.28
N ASN A 274 19.76 2.15 29.09
CA ASN A 274 21.15 1.69 28.97
C ASN A 274 22.19 2.83 29.01
N ASN A 275 21.82 4.07 28.66
CA ASN A 275 22.74 5.21 28.79
C ASN A 275 22.80 5.77 30.21
N GLN A 276 21.83 5.45 31.08
CA GLN A 276 21.84 5.85 32.48
C GLN A 276 22.68 4.87 33.33
N LYS A 277 22.66 3.57 33.01
CA LYS A 277 23.52 2.53 33.61
C LYS A 277 25.01 2.57 33.23
N ARG A 278 25.41 3.44 32.30
CA ARG A 278 26.82 3.61 31.87
C ARG A 278 27.49 4.85 32.48
N ARG A 279 26.78 5.57 33.36
CA ARG A 279 27.24 6.79 34.04
C ARG A 279 27.18 6.67 35.58
N GLU A 280 26.94 5.47 36.08
CA GLU A 280 27.10 5.05 37.48
C GLU A 280 28.19 3.98 37.50
#